data_AF-A0A8V0YZM7-F1
#
_entry.id   AF-A0A8V0YZM7-F1
#
_cell.length_a   1.000
_cell.length_b   1.000
_cell.length_c   1.000
_cell.angle_alpha   90.00
_cell.angle_beta   90.00
_cell.angle_gamma   90.00
#
_symmetry.space_group_name_H-M   'P 1'
#
loop_
_entity.id
_entity.type
_entity.pdbx_description
1 polymer ?
#
loop_
_entity_poly.entity_id
_entity_poly.type
_entity_poly.pdbx_seq_one_letter_code
_entity_poly.pdbx_strand_id
1 'polypeptide(L)'
;MDFGSVADKENANALMEQAQHLANKNVQLQDRNERLYAGFGDVQERMGRLAGSKPDLSPRTIFSEEEKLKISKELVDLQIETNKMKEQYETEKFELKNMILALENRVLELELRSEKVSRERDALRDQLHALETSRKELADEYIILKSNYLALGKELDQEVLKNEELSLELLSLTNARSTESNHHHSHASATEPAAEPDRVRVTLHHPPAQKVKLLGNQDHIKEEIEKLKQTYDSQQQKLEEKVIAMGKELQEAKKAVCDPQQKLAEQSAVLLACQSQLQEVEAENSRLQLRLKELSEEYRCRLTQYIRDVAEYMDSKPSTRTGPGKAPAEHADMKRFVDNMLKDIRASYKAREEQLAGAARSYKKRMKSLAKKHENLLIAYSVQREKILSLGSSEMDSGPAELHFAITDPELLTNTTQELNRLRENKAKLEMQLHELQKKRLKETSGFQLSPDQKRDEEGWAEVRKQLQEFTHTTQEDLEKERSQLLTRAIVAEEQVLELQDYIEKHLARYRQEVLRVRKLAGGEEPRAHSAGAADAHSLPRSRRAVSREL
;
A
#
# COMPACT_ATOMS: atom_id res chain seq x y z
N MET A 1 -20.03 -85.67 -130.46
CA MET A 1 -19.88 -84.23 -130.70
C MET A 1 -20.55 -83.50 -129.57
N ASP A 2 -19.72 -82.76 -128.84
CA ASP A 2 -19.99 -81.44 -128.25
C ASP A 2 -20.77 -81.36 -126.94
N PHE A 3 -20.07 -81.28 -125.80
CA PHE A 3 -19.40 -80.08 -125.26
C PHE A 3 -20.35 -78.99 -124.72
N GLY A 4 -21.65 -79.28 -124.53
CA GLY A 4 -22.61 -78.32 -123.95
C GLY A 4 -22.83 -78.38 -122.43
N SER A 5 -22.50 -79.48 -121.74
CA SER A 5 -22.93 -79.66 -120.32
C SER A 5 -21.91 -79.19 -119.27
N VAL A 6 -20.67 -78.87 -119.66
CA VAL A 6 -19.60 -78.52 -118.71
C VAL A 6 -19.51 -76.99 -118.55
N ALA A 7 -19.62 -76.23 -119.65
CA ALA A 7 -19.56 -74.76 -119.61
C ALA A 7 -20.74 -74.11 -118.85
N ASP A 8 -21.96 -74.64 -118.97
CA ASP A 8 -23.13 -74.11 -118.24
C ASP A 8 -23.10 -74.46 -116.75
N LYS A 9 -22.48 -75.60 -116.37
CA LYS A 9 -22.24 -75.95 -114.96
C LYS A 9 -21.10 -75.13 -114.36
N GLU A 10 -20.06 -74.84 -115.13
CA GLU A 10 -18.96 -73.95 -114.70
C GLU A 10 -19.42 -72.50 -114.55
N ASN A 11 -20.24 -71.96 -115.46
CA ASN A 11 -20.84 -70.63 -115.32
C ASN A 11 -21.84 -70.56 -114.15
N ALA A 12 -22.67 -71.59 -113.96
CA ALA A 12 -23.58 -71.66 -112.81
C ALA A 12 -22.82 -71.76 -111.48
N ASN A 13 -21.73 -72.53 -111.43
CA ASN A 13 -20.85 -72.60 -110.25
C ASN A 13 -20.09 -71.29 -110.02
N ALA A 14 -19.60 -70.63 -111.07
CA ALA A 14 -18.94 -69.32 -110.96
C ALA A 14 -19.89 -68.23 -110.45
N LEU A 15 -21.15 -68.22 -110.93
CA LEU A 15 -22.19 -67.32 -110.41
C LEU A 15 -22.57 -67.65 -108.97
N MET A 16 -22.62 -68.93 -108.60
CA MET A 16 -22.88 -69.37 -107.22
C MET A 16 -21.73 -68.98 -106.28
N GLU A 17 -20.48 -69.15 -106.70
CA GLU A 17 -19.29 -68.70 -105.96
C GLU A 17 -19.26 -67.17 -105.83
N GLN A 18 -19.63 -66.43 -106.89
CA GLN A 18 -19.71 -64.97 -106.86
C GLN A 18 -20.84 -64.49 -105.94
N ALA A 19 -21.99 -65.16 -105.94
CA ALA A 19 -23.09 -64.92 -105.00
C ALA A 19 -22.70 -65.24 -103.56
N GLN A 20 -21.98 -66.35 -103.33
CA GLN A 20 -21.43 -66.72 -102.02
C GLN A 20 -20.40 -65.70 -101.54
N HIS A 21 -19.52 -65.22 -102.42
CA HIS A 21 -18.54 -64.18 -102.12
C HIS A 21 -19.21 -62.84 -101.81
N LEU A 22 -20.24 -62.45 -102.55
CA LEU A 22 -21.04 -61.24 -102.27
C LEU A 22 -21.81 -61.38 -100.95
N ALA A 23 -22.37 -62.56 -100.65
CA ALA A 23 -23.02 -62.84 -99.38
C ALA A 23 -22.02 -62.74 -98.20
N ASN A 24 -20.84 -63.35 -98.33
CA ASN A 24 -19.77 -63.24 -97.33
C ASN A 24 -19.30 -61.79 -97.15
N LYS A 25 -19.19 -61.03 -98.24
CA LYS A 25 -18.82 -59.61 -98.19
C LYS A 25 -19.92 -58.76 -97.53
N ASN A 26 -21.20 -59.07 -97.77
CA ASN A 26 -22.32 -58.42 -97.09
C ASN A 26 -22.34 -58.74 -95.59
N VAL A 27 -22.09 -59.99 -95.19
CA VAL A 27 -21.97 -60.37 -93.77
C VAL A 27 -20.80 -59.64 -93.11
N GLN A 28 -19.65 -59.54 -93.79
CA GLN A 28 -18.52 -58.75 -93.28
C GLN A 28 -18.82 -57.25 -93.17
N LEU A 29 -19.59 -56.69 -94.10
CA LEU A 29 -20.03 -55.30 -94.04
C LEU A 29 -21.06 -55.08 -92.93
N GLN A 30 -21.96 -56.04 -92.69
CA GLN A 30 -22.88 -56.02 -91.55
C GLN A 30 -22.12 -56.06 -90.23
N ASP A 31 -21.18 -56.99 -90.05
CA ASP A 31 -20.36 -57.11 -88.85
C ASP A 31 -19.44 -55.87 -88.64
N ARG A 32 -18.99 -55.23 -89.73
CA ARG A 32 -18.30 -53.93 -89.64
C ARG A 32 -19.25 -52.80 -89.24
N ASN A 33 -20.44 -52.74 -89.82
CA ASN A 33 -21.46 -51.74 -89.44
C ASN A 33 -21.91 -51.91 -87.99
N GLU A 34 -22.16 -53.14 -87.54
CA GLU A 34 -22.53 -53.43 -86.15
C GLU A 34 -21.44 -52.99 -85.18
N ARG A 35 -20.16 -53.23 -85.50
CA ARG A 35 -19.03 -52.71 -84.71
C ARG A 35 -18.94 -51.19 -84.72
N LEU A 36 -19.25 -50.54 -85.84
CA LEU A 36 -19.30 -49.08 -85.92
C LEU A 36 -20.47 -48.51 -85.11
N TYR A 37 -21.64 -49.14 -85.13
CA TYR A 37 -22.79 -48.73 -84.32
C TYR A 37 -22.55 -48.96 -82.83
N ALA A 38 -21.92 -50.08 -82.46
CA ALA A 38 -21.52 -50.34 -81.08
C ALA A 38 -20.48 -49.30 -80.61
N GLY A 39 -19.46 -49.02 -81.42
CA GLY A 39 -18.45 -48.00 -81.12
C GLY A 39 -19.04 -46.58 -81.05
N PHE A 40 -20.00 -46.25 -81.92
CA PHE A 40 -20.74 -44.99 -81.85
C PHE A 40 -21.58 -44.90 -80.57
N GLY A 41 -22.24 -46.00 -80.18
CA GLY A 41 -22.96 -46.13 -78.91
C GLY A 41 -22.05 -45.89 -77.71
N ASP A 42 -20.87 -46.50 -77.68
CA ASP A 42 -19.87 -46.31 -76.61
C ASP A 42 -19.38 -44.85 -76.54
N VAL A 43 -19.14 -44.21 -77.70
CA VAL A 43 -18.76 -42.79 -77.76
C VAL A 43 -19.90 -41.90 -77.29
N GLN A 44 -21.14 -42.21 -77.68
CA GLN A 44 -22.33 -41.47 -77.26
C GLN A 44 -22.59 -41.63 -75.76
N GLU A 45 -22.38 -42.82 -75.19
CA GLU A 45 -22.51 -43.08 -73.76
C GLU A 45 -21.40 -42.38 -72.97
N ARG A 46 -20.15 -42.40 -73.45
CA ARG A 46 -19.04 -41.64 -72.86
C ARG A 46 -19.29 -40.13 -72.91
N MET A 47 -19.81 -39.62 -74.02
CA MET A 47 -20.18 -38.22 -74.17
C MET A 47 -21.35 -37.86 -73.25
N GLY A 48 -22.35 -38.73 -73.11
CA GLY A 48 -23.47 -38.57 -72.16
C GLY A 48 -22.99 -38.53 -70.71
N ARG A 49 -22.09 -39.44 -70.31
CA ARG A 49 -21.45 -39.42 -68.99
C ARG A 49 -20.62 -38.15 -68.77
N LEU A 50 -19.85 -37.72 -69.76
CA LEU A 50 -19.05 -36.48 -69.66
C LEU A 50 -19.96 -35.25 -69.57
N ALA A 51 -21.03 -35.19 -70.37
CA ALA A 51 -22.02 -34.13 -70.36
C ALA A 51 -22.86 -34.10 -69.07
N GLY A 52 -23.07 -35.24 -68.41
CA GLY A 52 -23.66 -35.30 -67.06
C GLY A 52 -22.69 -34.88 -65.96
N SER A 53 -21.40 -35.23 -66.07
CA SER A 53 -20.39 -34.87 -65.07
C SER A 53 -19.98 -33.39 -65.09
N LYS A 54 -19.96 -32.72 -66.25
CA LYS A 54 -19.65 -31.28 -66.37
C LYS A 54 -20.58 -30.37 -65.53
N PRO A 55 -21.92 -30.49 -65.63
CA PRO A 55 -22.84 -29.69 -64.85
C PRO A 55 -22.90 -30.10 -63.37
N ASP A 56 -22.35 -31.25 -62.97
CA ASP A 56 -22.20 -31.62 -61.55
C ASP A 56 -20.91 -31.05 -60.94
N LEU A 57 -19.85 -30.91 -61.74
CA LEU A 57 -18.60 -30.28 -61.31
C LEU A 57 -18.75 -28.76 -61.09
N SER A 58 -19.59 -28.09 -61.89
CA SER A 58 -19.87 -26.65 -61.77
C SER A 58 -20.48 -26.23 -60.40
N PRO A 59 -21.59 -26.80 -59.93
CA PRO A 59 -22.19 -26.45 -58.64
C PRO A 59 -21.29 -26.85 -57.49
N ARG A 60 -20.59 -27.99 -57.57
CA ARG A 60 -19.61 -28.39 -56.55
C ARG A 60 -18.46 -27.37 -56.43
N THR A 61 -18.02 -26.81 -57.55
CA THR A 61 -17.02 -25.74 -57.56
C THR A 61 -17.58 -24.47 -56.94
N ILE A 62 -18.80 -24.07 -57.29
CA ILE A 62 -19.49 -22.90 -56.72
C ILE A 62 -19.64 -23.04 -55.19
N PHE A 63 -20.12 -24.19 -54.69
CA PHE A 63 -20.20 -24.43 -53.24
C PHE A 63 -18.84 -24.34 -52.55
N SER A 64 -17.79 -24.89 -53.17
CA SER A 64 -16.44 -24.78 -52.60
C SER A 64 -15.91 -23.34 -52.59
N GLU A 65 -16.33 -22.51 -53.55
CA GLU A 65 -16.00 -21.07 -53.58
C GLU A 65 -16.80 -20.30 -52.53
N GLU A 66 -18.09 -20.60 -52.36
CA GLU A 66 -18.94 -20.02 -51.30
C GLU A 66 -18.40 -20.36 -49.91
N GLU A 67 -17.98 -21.60 -49.67
CA GLU A 67 -17.35 -22.02 -48.42
C GLU A 67 -16.02 -21.29 -48.19
N LYS A 68 -15.19 -21.14 -49.22
CA LYS A 68 -13.95 -20.33 -49.14
C LYS A 68 -14.24 -18.87 -48.81
N LEU A 69 -15.25 -18.27 -49.44
CA LEU A 69 -15.66 -16.90 -49.16
C LEU A 69 -16.17 -16.77 -47.72
N LYS A 70 -16.95 -17.74 -47.24
CA LYS A 70 -17.41 -17.78 -45.85
C LYS A 70 -16.25 -17.86 -44.87
N ILE A 71 -15.30 -18.77 -45.08
CA ILE A 71 -14.09 -18.89 -44.25
C ILE A 71 -13.27 -17.59 -44.31
N SER A 72 -13.12 -16.98 -45.50
CA SER A 72 -12.37 -15.74 -45.65
C SER A 72 -13.04 -14.57 -44.91
N LYS A 73 -14.37 -14.52 -44.90
CA LYS A 73 -15.13 -13.54 -44.12
C LYS A 73 -14.94 -13.77 -42.62
N GLU A 74 -15.11 -14.99 -42.14
CA GLU A 74 -14.90 -15.35 -40.74
C GLU A 74 -13.47 -15.03 -40.28
N LEU A 75 -12.47 -15.25 -41.14
CA LEU A 75 -11.08 -14.90 -40.86
C LEU A 75 -10.89 -13.37 -40.73
N VAL A 76 -11.49 -12.58 -41.62
CA VAL A 76 -11.46 -11.12 -41.55
C VAL A 76 -12.19 -10.62 -40.30
N ASP A 77 -13.35 -11.17 -39.97
CA ASP A 77 -14.11 -10.83 -38.77
C ASP A 77 -13.28 -11.11 -37.50
N LEU A 78 -12.65 -12.28 -37.42
CA LEU A 78 -11.71 -12.61 -36.33
C LEU A 78 -10.51 -11.67 -36.26
N GLN A 79 -9.98 -11.24 -37.41
CA GLN A 79 -8.88 -10.28 -37.46
C GLN A 79 -9.31 -8.89 -36.98
N ILE A 80 -10.53 -8.46 -37.32
CA ILE A 80 -11.13 -7.21 -36.83
C ILE A 80 -11.35 -7.30 -35.32
N GLU A 81 -11.93 -8.38 -34.82
CA GLU A 81 -12.12 -8.60 -33.37
C GLU A 81 -10.79 -8.62 -32.62
N THR A 82 -9.78 -9.31 -33.17
CA THR A 82 -8.42 -9.33 -32.60
C THR A 82 -7.82 -7.93 -32.54
N ASN A 83 -7.99 -7.13 -33.58
CA ASN A 83 -7.50 -5.75 -33.61
C ASN A 83 -8.26 -4.84 -32.62
N LYS A 84 -9.59 -5.00 -32.51
CA LYS A 84 -10.39 -4.28 -31.51
C LYS A 84 -9.96 -4.60 -30.09
N MET A 85 -9.73 -5.88 -29.78
CA MET A 85 -9.22 -6.28 -28.47
C MET A 85 -7.83 -5.69 -28.22
N LYS A 86 -6.93 -5.72 -29.21
CA LYS A 86 -5.59 -5.09 -29.08
C LYS A 86 -5.67 -3.58 -28.83
N GLU A 87 -6.57 -2.88 -29.52
CA GLU A 87 -6.80 -1.45 -29.30
C GLU A 87 -7.26 -1.18 -27.87
N GLN A 88 -8.25 -1.93 -27.38
CA GLN A 88 -8.72 -1.85 -25.99
C GLN A 88 -7.60 -2.10 -24.98
N TYR A 89 -6.78 -3.13 -25.20
CA TYR A 89 -5.64 -3.41 -24.33
C TYR A 89 -4.62 -2.26 -24.32
N GLU A 90 -4.32 -1.65 -25.46
CA GLU A 90 -3.40 -0.51 -25.50
C GLU A 90 -4.00 0.76 -24.87
N THR A 91 -5.32 1.01 -25.00
CA THR A 91 -5.98 2.12 -24.31
C THR A 91 -5.97 1.93 -22.79
N GLU A 92 -6.36 0.75 -22.31
CA GLU A 92 -6.33 0.44 -20.86
C GLU A 92 -4.91 0.53 -20.30
N LYS A 93 -3.92 0.03 -21.05
CA LYS A 93 -2.50 0.13 -20.68
C LYS A 93 -2.02 1.58 -20.61
N PHE A 94 -2.48 2.46 -21.51
CA PHE A 94 -2.16 3.88 -21.45
C PHE A 94 -2.81 4.56 -20.24
N GLU A 95 -4.09 4.27 -19.98
CA GLU A 95 -4.80 4.77 -18.79
C GLU A 95 -4.15 4.32 -17.48
N LEU A 96 -3.79 3.03 -17.38
CA LEU A 96 -3.10 2.48 -16.23
C LEU A 96 -1.71 3.11 -16.04
N LYS A 97 -0.95 3.32 -17.11
CA LYS A 97 0.33 4.03 -17.04
C LYS A 97 0.17 5.46 -16.53
N ASN A 98 -0.85 6.19 -16.99
CA ASN A 98 -1.13 7.53 -16.49
C ASN A 98 -1.53 7.53 -15.02
N MET A 99 -2.32 6.53 -14.60
CA MET A 99 -2.69 6.37 -13.19
C MET A 99 -1.47 6.06 -12.32
N ILE A 100 -0.57 5.18 -12.78
CA ILE A 100 0.68 4.86 -12.09
C ILE A 100 1.53 6.12 -11.94
N LEU A 101 1.74 6.90 -13.01
CA LEU A 101 2.50 8.16 -12.95
C LEU A 101 1.87 9.17 -11.97
N ALA A 102 0.54 9.28 -11.94
CA ALA A 102 -0.16 10.15 -11.00
C ALA A 102 0.01 9.68 -9.54
N LEU A 103 -0.03 8.37 -9.30
CA LEU A 103 0.21 7.78 -7.98
C LEU A 103 1.67 7.93 -7.55
N GLU A 104 2.63 7.72 -8.44
CA GLU A 104 4.07 7.93 -8.18
C GLU A 104 4.34 9.40 -7.79
N ASN A 105 3.80 10.36 -8.54
CA ASN A 105 3.89 11.78 -8.18
C ASN A 105 3.27 12.05 -6.80
N ARG A 106 2.13 11.42 -6.50
CA ARG A 106 1.48 11.58 -5.19
C ARG A 106 2.30 10.97 -4.05
N VAL A 107 2.96 9.84 -4.27
CA VAL A 107 3.88 9.22 -3.30
C VAL A 107 5.05 10.15 -3.04
N LEU A 108 5.70 10.68 -4.08
CA LEU A 108 6.81 11.64 -3.94
C LEU A 108 6.40 12.90 -3.16
N GLU A 109 5.20 13.44 -3.41
CA GLU A 109 4.67 14.56 -2.61
C GLU A 109 4.51 14.21 -1.13
N LEU A 110 4.03 13.00 -0.83
CA LEU A 110 3.80 12.54 0.53
C LEU A 110 5.13 12.26 1.25
N GLU A 111 6.11 11.70 0.57
CA GLU A 111 7.48 11.50 1.08
C GLU A 111 8.12 12.84 1.45
N LEU A 112 8.03 13.84 0.56
CA LEU A 112 8.55 15.17 0.85
C LEU A 112 7.85 15.83 2.04
N ARG A 113 6.52 15.66 2.18
CA ARG A 113 5.77 16.16 3.35
C ARG A 113 6.18 15.42 4.63
N SER A 114 6.36 14.09 4.55
CA SER A 114 6.82 13.27 5.67
C SER A 114 8.20 13.69 6.15
N GLU A 115 9.13 13.94 5.23
CA GLU A 115 10.48 14.38 5.56
C GLU A 115 10.47 15.76 6.24
N LYS A 116 9.66 16.70 5.74
CA LYS A 116 9.48 18.02 6.39
C LYS A 116 8.99 17.89 7.83
N VAL A 117 7.93 17.10 8.05
CA VAL A 117 7.39 16.86 9.40
C VAL A 117 8.41 16.15 10.30
N SER A 118 9.21 15.23 9.75
CA SER A 118 10.28 14.57 10.51
C SER A 118 11.35 15.56 10.95
N ARG A 119 11.79 16.46 10.05
CA ARG A 119 12.76 17.51 10.38
C ARG A 119 12.23 18.47 11.44
N GLU A 120 10.96 18.86 11.35
CA GLU A 120 10.29 19.70 12.37
C GLU A 120 10.22 18.99 13.73
N ARG A 121 9.85 17.70 13.73
CA ARG A 121 9.85 16.87 14.95
C ARG A 121 11.24 16.80 15.58
N ASP A 122 12.28 16.60 14.79
CA ASP A 122 13.64 16.47 15.29
C ASP A 122 14.15 17.82 15.84
N ALA A 123 13.86 18.93 15.16
CA ALA A 123 14.15 20.27 15.67
C ALA A 123 13.43 20.57 17.00
N LEU A 124 12.16 20.18 17.14
CA LEU A 124 11.42 20.33 18.40
C LEU A 124 11.99 19.43 19.51
N ARG A 125 12.45 18.21 19.17
CA ARG A 125 13.09 17.31 20.13
C ARG A 125 14.41 17.90 20.65
N ASP A 126 15.21 18.50 19.77
CA ASP A 126 16.46 19.15 20.16
C ASP A 126 16.20 20.38 21.06
N GLN A 127 15.16 21.17 20.75
CA GLN A 127 14.73 22.29 21.61
C GLN A 127 14.26 21.81 22.99
N LEU A 128 13.49 20.72 23.04
CA LEU A 128 13.07 20.11 24.30
C LEU A 128 14.28 19.67 25.12
N HIS A 129 15.25 18.99 24.51
CA HIS A 129 16.46 18.56 25.20
C HIS A 129 17.28 19.74 25.73
N ALA A 130 17.41 20.83 24.97
CA ALA A 130 18.09 22.04 25.46
C ALA A 130 17.36 22.71 26.64
N LEU A 131 16.02 22.69 26.64
CA LEU A 131 15.23 23.17 27.78
C LEU A 131 15.36 22.25 29.00
N GLU A 132 15.45 20.93 28.79
CA GLU A 132 15.67 19.98 29.88
C GLU A 132 17.06 20.11 30.50
N THR A 133 18.11 20.37 29.71
CA THR A 133 19.46 20.60 30.22
C THR A 133 19.53 21.91 31.00
N SER A 134 19.00 23.01 30.46
CA SER A 134 18.98 24.30 31.18
C SER A 134 18.17 24.23 32.48
N ARG A 135 17.07 23.45 32.51
CA ARG A 135 16.32 23.19 33.74
C ARG A 135 17.16 22.43 34.79
N LYS A 136 17.96 21.46 34.36
CA LYS A 136 18.86 20.71 35.27
C LYS A 136 19.96 21.60 35.81
N GLU A 137 20.60 22.38 34.94
CA GLU A 137 21.63 23.37 35.33
C GLU A 137 21.07 24.37 36.36
N LEU A 138 19.87 24.91 36.13
CA LEU A 138 19.23 25.82 37.08
C LEU A 138 18.90 25.14 38.43
N ALA A 139 18.54 23.86 38.41
CA ALA A 139 18.31 23.10 39.63
C ALA A 139 19.62 22.89 40.42
N ASP A 140 20.72 22.61 39.73
CA ASP A 140 22.04 22.47 40.33
C ASP A 140 22.53 23.80 40.93
N GLU A 141 22.34 24.91 40.19
CA GLU A 141 22.60 26.27 40.69
C GLU A 141 21.78 26.58 41.95
N TYR A 142 20.49 26.21 41.97
CA TYR A 142 19.64 26.40 43.14
C TYR A 142 20.12 25.59 44.36
N ILE A 143 20.60 24.37 44.14
CA ILE A 143 21.17 23.53 45.22
C ILE A 143 22.43 24.20 45.78
N ILE A 144 23.33 24.66 44.92
CA ILE A 144 24.56 25.37 45.32
C ILE A 144 24.19 26.63 46.12
N LEU A 145 23.26 27.44 45.59
CA LEU A 145 22.82 28.67 46.24
C LEU A 145 22.20 28.40 47.61
N LYS A 146 21.35 27.38 47.73
CA LYS A 146 20.77 26.95 49.01
C LYS A 146 21.86 26.52 50.01
N SER A 147 22.88 25.81 49.55
CA SER A 147 24.02 25.41 50.40
C SER A 147 24.80 26.62 50.91
N ASN A 148 25.02 27.63 50.05
CA ASN A 148 25.70 28.88 50.41
C ASN A 148 24.91 29.68 51.45
N TYR A 149 23.58 29.81 51.28
CA TYR A 149 22.73 30.48 52.28
C TYR A 149 22.71 29.74 53.62
N LEU A 150 22.73 28.41 53.61
CA LEU A 150 22.82 27.61 54.83
C LEU A 150 24.17 27.79 55.54
N ALA A 151 25.27 27.90 54.79
CA ALA A 151 26.59 28.18 55.36
C ALA A 151 26.64 29.59 55.98
N LEU A 152 26.15 30.60 55.25
CA LEU A 152 26.08 31.97 55.73
C LEU A 152 25.19 32.11 56.97
N GLY A 153 24.09 31.37 57.04
CA GLY A 153 23.24 31.29 58.23
C GLY A 153 24.00 30.78 59.46
N LYS A 154 24.80 29.72 59.29
CA LYS A 154 25.64 29.19 60.38
C LYS A 154 26.72 30.17 60.83
N GLU A 155 27.33 30.90 59.89
CA GLU A 155 28.31 31.94 60.23
C GLU A 155 27.65 33.10 61.00
N LEU A 156 26.46 33.52 60.58
CA LEU A 156 25.68 34.53 61.30
C LEU A 156 25.35 34.07 62.72
N ASP A 157 24.88 32.84 62.89
CA ASP A 157 24.58 32.26 64.20
C ASP A 157 25.84 32.23 65.10
N GLN A 158 27.02 31.90 64.53
CA GLN A 158 28.29 31.93 65.27
C GLN A 158 28.67 33.35 65.70
N GLU A 159 28.50 34.36 64.85
CA GLU A 159 28.77 35.76 65.20
C GLU A 159 27.77 36.29 66.24
N VAL A 160 26.51 35.83 66.20
CA VAL A 160 25.53 36.13 67.25
C VAL A 160 25.99 35.55 68.59
N LEU A 161 26.41 34.28 68.62
CA LEU A 161 26.94 33.65 69.84
C LEU A 161 28.16 34.39 70.40
N LYS A 162 29.13 34.76 69.55
CA LYS A 162 30.30 35.56 69.96
C LYS A 162 29.91 36.92 70.51
N ASN A 163 28.92 37.59 69.91
CA ASN A 163 28.42 38.87 70.40
C ASN A 163 27.71 38.72 71.75
N GLU A 164 26.95 37.63 71.95
CA GLU A 164 26.34 37.30 73.24
C GLU A 164 27.42 37.04 74.31
N GLU A 165 28.45 36.26 73.99
CA GLU A 165 29.62 36.03 74.85
C GLU A 165 30.31 37.34 75.22
N LEU A 166 30.63 38.19 74.24
CA LEU A 166 31.25 39.51 74.47
C LEU A 166 30.34 40.41 75.32
N SER A 167 29.02 40.35 75.11
CA SER A 167 28.05 41.10 75.91
C SER A 167 28.05 40.63 77.37
N LEU A 168 28.16 39.32 77.61
CA LEU A 168 28.31 38.74 78.95
C LEU A 168 29.66 39.13 79.59
N GLU A 169 30.75 39.13 78.84
CA GLU A 169 32.06 39.58 79.30
C GLU A 169 32.03 41.06 79.71
N LEU A 170 31.44 41.93 78.88
CA LEU A 170 31.26 43.36 79.21
C LEU A 170 30.43 43.56 80.47
N LEU A 171 29.35 42.80 80.64
CA LEU A 171 28.56 42.80 81.88
C LEU A 171 29.40 42.36 83.08
N SER A 172 30.20 41.31 82.93
CA SER A 172 31.08 40.82 84.00
C SER A 172 32.16 41.83 84.39
N LEU A 173 32.77 42.53 83.42
CA LEU A 173 33.72 43.61 83.67
C LEU A 173 33.07 44.82 84.35
N THR A 174 31.83 45.14 83.98
CA THR A 174 31.05 46.21 84.65
C THR A 174 30.72 45.83 86.10
N ASN A 175 30.42 44.56 86.36
CA ASN A 175 30.20 44.02 87.71
C ASN A 175 31.50 43.95 88.53
N ALA A 176 32.64 43.64 87.91
CA ALA A 176 33.96 43.73 88.54
C ALA A 176 34.32 45.19 88.89
N ARG A 177 34.06 46.13 87.99
CA ARG A 177 34.31 47.57 88.22
C ARG A 177 33.42 48.18 89.29
N SER A 178 32.17 47.72 89.42
CA SER A 178 31.27 48.12 90.51
C SER A 178 31.64 47.50 91.86
N THR A 179 32.30 46.35 91.88
CA THR A 179 32.86 45.74 93.11
C THR A 179 34.21 46.36 93.51
N GLU A 180 35.04 46.77 92.55
CA GLU A 180 36.24 47.59 92.81
C GLU A 180 35.91 49.04 93.22
N SER A 181 34.80 49.59 92.74
CA SER A 181 34.25 50.88 93.21
C SER A 181 33.73 50.82 94.66
N ASN A 182 33.55 49.63 95.24
CA ASN A 182 33.07 49.45 96.61
C ASN A 182 34.19 49.47 97.68
N HIS A 183 35.40 49.93 97.34
CA HIS A 183 36.48 50.21 98.31
C HIS A 183 36.82 51.68 98.48
N HIS A 184 36.18 52.59 97.75
CA HIS A 184 36.27 54.03 98.00
C HIS A 184 34.87 54.67 97.96
N HIS A 185 34.28 54.79 99.16
CA HIS A 185 33.32 55.81 99.62
C HIS A 185 32.15 55.25 100.44
N SER A 186 32.45 54.98 101.71
CA SER A 186 31.48 55.14 102.80
C SER A 186 31.47 56.60 103.27
N HIS A 187 30.31 57.26 103.20
CA HIS A 187 29.80 58.44 103.95
C HIS A 187 28.96 59.34 103.01
N ALA A 188 27.62 59.34 103.04
CA ALA A 188 26.66 59.78 104.07
C ALA A 188 26.41 61.29 104.09
N SER A 189 25.24 61.72 103.60
CA SER A 189 24.37 62.83 104.06
C SER A 189 23.36 63.17 102.94
N ALA A 190 22.23 63.82 103.13
CA ALA A 190 21.27 63.97 104.22
C ALA A 190 20.04 64.64 103.56
N THR A 191 18.87 64.35 104.12
CA THR A 191 17.54 64.86 103.81
C THR A 191 17.42 66.40 103.68
N GLU A 192 16.60 66.83 102.71
CA GLU A 192 15.79 68.06 102.51
C GLU A 192 15.88 69.25 103.51
N PRO A 193 15.71 70.54 103.08
CA PRO A 193 14.53 71.00 102.31
C PRO A 193 14.70 72.18 101.31
N ALA A 194 13.65 72.34 100.48
CA ALA A 194 13.02 73.56 99.94
C ALA A 194 13.86 74.77 99.47
N ALA A 195 13.85 75.04 98.15
CA ALA A 195 13.37 76.29 97.52
C ALA A 195 13.50 76.23 95.97
N GLU A 196 12.44 76.70 95.31
CA GLU A 196 12.06 76.76 93.87
C GLU A 196 13.07 77.35 92.86
N PRO A 197 12.78 77.42 91.52
CA PRO A 197 11.66 76.89 90.71
C PRO A 197 12.18 75.97 89.55
N ASP A 198 11.43 75.11 88.87
CA ASP A 198 10.33 75.37 87.91
C ASP A 198 9.70 73.97 87.63
N ARG A 199 8.54 73.68 88.19
CA ARG A 199 7.22 73.72 87.53
C ARG A 199 7.12 72.86 86.26
N VAL A 200 6.16 71.95 86.07
CA VAL A 200 5.03 71.41 86.84
C VAL A 200 4.64 70.16 86.05
N ARG A 201 4.47 69.03 86.73
CA ARG A 201 3.58 67.97 86.26
C ARG A 201 2.17 68.36 86.69
N VAL A 202 1.19 68.22 85.79
CA VAL A 202 -0.24 67.94 86.03
C VAL A 202 -1.25 68.97 85.49
N THR A 203 -2.29 68.38 84.86
CA THR A 203 -3.68 68.81 84.59
C THR A 203 -4.06 69.63 83.33
N LEU A 204 -4.78 68.91 82.44
CA LEU A 204 -6.10 69.24 81.85
C LEU A 204 -6.41 70.73 81.56
N HIS A 205 -6.41 71.10 80.27
CA HIS A 205 -7.49 71.79 79.50
C HIS A 205 -6.96 72.62 78.30
N HIS A 206 -7.15 72.08 77.09
CA HIS A 206 -7.54 72.75 75.81
C HIS A 206 -6.61 73.82 75.13
N PRO A 207 -6.74 74.03 73.80
CA PRO A 207 -5.66 73.91 72.79
C PRO A 207 -5.21 75.29 72.20
N PRO A 208 -4.22 75.40 71.27
CA PRO A 208 -4.46 75.11 69.85
C PRO A 208 -3.24 74.57 69.04
N ALA A 209 -3.56 73.78 68.01
CA ALA A 209 -2.87 73.71 66.72
C ALA A 209 -1.32 73.62 66.69
N GLN A 210 -0.82 72.38 66.70
CA GLN A 210 0.19 71.99 65.71
C GLN A 210 -0.29 70.72 65.00
N LYS A 211 -0.66 70.92 63.74
CA LYS A 211 -0.81 69.86 62.74
C LYS A 211 0.42 68.96 62.82
N VAL A 212 0.20 67.65 62.95
CA VAL A 212 0.89 66.57 62.20
C VAL A 212 0.48 65.21 62.81
N LYS A 213 -0.24 64.42 61.99
CA LYS A 213 -0.41 62.96 62.04
C LYS A 213 -1.43 62.34 63.03
N LEU A 214 -2.67 62.83 63.02
CA LEU A 214 -3.84 61.95 63.27
C LEU A 214 -4.28 61.15 62.02
N LEU A 215 -3.64 61.37 60.86
CA LEU A 215 -3.78 60.52 59.67
C LEU A 215 -2.96 59.22 59.73
N GLY A 216 -1.94 59.12 60.60
CA GLY A 216 -1.02 57.98 60.60
C GLY A 216 -1.66 56.65 61.02
N ASN A 217 -2.63 56.67 61.95
CA ASN A 217 -3.33 55.46 62.41
C ASN A 217 -4.45 55.03 61.44
N GLN A 218 -4.96 55.97 60.63
CA GLN A 218 -5.97 55.67 59.63
C GLN A 218 -5.40 54.78 58.52
N ASP A 219 -4.14 54.99 58.17
CA ASP A 219 -3.47 54.16 57.16
C ASP A 219 -3.07 52.79 57.73
N HIS A 220 -2.66 52.72 59.00
CA HIS A 220 -2.42 51.45 59.68
C HIS A 220 -3.68 50.57 59.78
N ILE A 221 -4.83 51.14 60.17
CA ILE A 221 -6.11 50.40 60.23
C ILE A 221 -6.56 49.95 58.83
N LYS A 222 -6.33 50.77 57.79
CA LYS A 222 -6.60 50.36 56.39
C LYS A 222 -5.72 49.18 55.98
N GLU A 223 -4.42 49.22 56.31
CA GLU A 223 -3.51 48.11 56.02
C GLU A 223 -3.91 46.82 56.74
N GLU A 224 -4.35 46.89 57.99
CA GLU A 224 -4.84 45.72 58.73
C GLU A 224 -6.14 45.16 58.14
N ILE A 225 -7.10 46.02 57.76
CA ILE A 225 -8.31 45.61 57.06
C ILE A 225 -7.98 44.97 55.71
N GLU A 226 -7.00 45.52 54.99
CA GLU A 226 -6.58 44.99 53.70
C GLU A 226 -5.89 43.63 53.84
N LYS A 227 -5.04 43.45 54.85
CA LYS A 227 -4.47 42.14 55.22
C LYS A 227 -5.57 41.15 55.58
N LEU A 228 -6.55 41.55 56.38
CA LEU A 228 -7.66 40.69 56.76
C LEU A 228 -8.50 40.27 55.54
N LYS A 229 -8.80 41.20 54.62
CA LYS A 229 -9.46 40.91 53.34
C LYS A 229 -8.66 39.94 52.50
N GLN A 230 -7.36 40.18 52.31
CA GLN A 230 -6.48 39.28 51.57
C GLN A 230 -6.45 37.88 52.19
N THR A 231 -6.44 37.75 53.52
CA THR A 231 -6.52 36.43 54.17
C THR A 231 -7.88 35.76 53.97
N TYR A 232 -8.98 36.51 53.99
CA TYR A 232 -10.32 35.99 53.72
C TYR A 232 -10.47 35.55 52.26
N ASP A 233 -10.03 36.38 51.32
CA ASP A 233 -10.05 36.06 49.88
C ASP A 233 -9.19 34.83 49.60
N SER A 234 -8.02 34.71 50.25
CA SER A 234 -7.16 33.52 50.15
C SER A 234 -7.84 32.27 50.71
N GLN A 235 -8.59 32.40 51.81
CA GLN A 235 -9.36 31.29 52.38
C GLN A 235 -10.54 30.91 51.50
N GLN A 236 -11.24 31.89 50.91
CA GLN A 236 -12.33 31.68 49.98
C GLN A 236 -11.85 30.98 48.71
N GLN A 237 -10.76 31.44 48.11
CA GLN A 237 -10.12 30.78 46.95
C GLN A 237 -9.75 29.32 47.27
N LYS A 238 -9.14 29.05 48.43
CA LYS A 238 -8.82 27.68 48.87
C LYS A 238 -10.07 26.80 49.02
N LEU A 239 -11.20 27.35 49.46
CA LEU A 239 -12.46 26.61 49.54
C LEU A 239 -13.05 26.35 48.16
N GLU A 240 -13.03 27.34 47.27
CA GLU A 240 -13.46 27.20 45.88
C GLU A 240 -12.63 26.15 45.14
N GLU A 241 -11.30 26.18 45.29
CA GLU A 241 -10.38 25.17 44.75
C GLU A 241 -10.70 23.77 45.26
N LYS A 242 -10.98 23.61 46.56
CA LYS A 242 -11.39 22.32 47.14
C LYS A 242 -12.72 21.83 46.59
N VAL A 243 -13.70 22.72 46.41
CA VAL A 243 -14.99 22.36 45.80
C VAL A 243 -14.80 21.92 44.35
N ILE A 244 -13.95 22.61 43.59
CA ILE A 244 -13.60 22.23 42.21
C ILE A 244 -12.88 20.88 42.18
N ALA A 245 -11.93 20.65 43.09
CA ALA A 245 -11.20 19.38 43.20
C ALA A 245 -12.15 18.21 43.52
N MET A 246 -12.98 18.35 44.56
CA MET A 246 -13.99 17.33 44.90
C MET A 246 -14.99 17.11 43.75
N GLY A 247 -15.36 18.16 43.00
CA GLY A 247 -16.22 18.04 41.82
C GLY A 247 -15.59 17.22 40.69
N LYS A 248 -14.27 17.38 40.46
CA LYS A 248 -13.50 16.58 39.50
C LYS A 248 -13.39 15.12 39.95
N GLU A 249 -13.02 14.89 41.20
CA GLU A 249 -12.91 13.55 41.79
C GLU A 249 -14.26 12.80 41.72
N LEU A 250 -15.37 13.48 42.02
CA LEU A 250 -16.71 12.89 41.92
C LEU A 250 -17.09 12.56 40.47
N GLN A 251 -16.69 13.39 39.51
CA GLN A 251 -16.91 13.11 38.09
C GLN A 251 -16.04 11.95 37.59
N GLU A 252 -14.80 11.86 38.03
CA GLU A 252 -13.88 10.77 37.73
C GLU A 252 -14.37 9.44 38.34
N ALA A 253 -14.80 9.45 39.60
CA ALA A 253 -15.39 8.30 40.25
C ALA A 253 -16.66 7.82 39.53
N LYS A 254 -17.53 8.74 39.08
CA LYS A 254 -18.70 8.39 38.26
C LYS A 254 -18.30 7.73 36.93
N LYS A 255 -17.32 8.28 36.21
CA LYS A 255 -16.80 7.66 34.97
C LYS A 255 -16.21 6.29 35.23
N ALA A 256 -15.41 6.15 36.29
CA ALA A 256 -14.80 4.89 36.70
C ALA A 256 -15.82 3.79 37.03
N VAL A 257 -17.04 4.15 37.45
CA VAL A 257 -18.14 3.20 37.68
C VAL A 257 -18.96 2.94 36.41
N CYS A 258 -19.26 3.98 35.61
CA CYS A 258 -20.04 3.84 34.38
C CYS A 258 -19.32 3.02 33.30
N ASP A 259 -18.02 3.22 33.11
CA ASP A 259 -17.22 2.54 32.08
C ASP A 259 -17.22 1.01 32.21
N PRO A 260 -16.94 0.40 33.38
CA PRO A 260 -17.02 -1.05 33.54
C PRO A 260 -18.45 -1.57 33.44
N GLN A 261 -19.44 -0.79 33.90
CA GLN A 261 -20.86 -1.18 33.78
C GLN A 261 -21.31 -1.22 32.31
N GLN A 262 -20.89 -0.25 31.49
CA GLN A 262 -21.14 -0.25 30.06
C GLN A 262 -20.43 -1.44 29.37
N LYS A 263 -19.15 -1.69 29.68
CA LYS A 263 -18.41 -2.84 29.15
C LYS A 263 -19.05 -4.18 29.53
N LEU A 264 -19.55 -4.31 30.75
CA LEU A 264 -20.26 -5.51 31.21
C LEU A 264 -21.58 -5.69 30.42
N ALA A 265 -22.30 -4.61 30.16
CA ALA A 265 -23.52 -4.65 29.34
C ALA A 265 -23.22 -5.04 27.89
N GLU A 266 -22.15 -4.50 27.29
CA GLU A 266 -21.67 -4.85 25.95
C GLU A 266 -21.28 -6.34 25.87
N GLN A 267 -20.51 -6.84 26.84
CA GLN A 267 -20.15 -8.26 26.93
C GLN A 267 -21.37 -9.17 27.09
N SER A 268 -22.33 -8.76 27.93
CA SER A 268 -23.59 -9.50 28.13
C SER A 268 -24.41 -9.54 26.84
N ALA A 269 -24.48 -8.45 26.09
CA ALA A 269 -25.17 -8.39 24.80
C ALA A 269 -24.51 -9.29 23.74
N VAL A 270 -23.17 -9.31 23.67
CA VAL A 270 -22.42 -10.20 22.77
C VAL A 270 -22.65 -11.67 23.15
N LEU A 271 -22.62 -12.00 24.44
CA LEU A 271 -22.87 -13.36 24.92
C LEU A 271 -24.27 -13.84 24.55
N LEU A 272 -25.29 -12.99 24.74
CA LEU A 272 -26.67 -13.30 24.34
C LEU A 272 -26.80 -13.50 22.82
N ALA A 273 -26.13 -12.68 22.01
CA ALA A 273 -26.11 -12.85 20.56
C ALA A 273 -25.38 -14.14 20.12
N CYS A 274 -24.32 -14.54 20.82
CA CYS A 274 -23.66 -15.82 20.59
C CYS A 274 -24.55 -17.00 21.02
N GLN A 275 -25.27 -16.87 22.13
CA GLN A 275 -26.20 -17.89 22.61
C GLN A 275 -27.39 -18.07 21.66
N SER A 276 -27.95 -16.99 21.10
CA SER A 276 -29.01 -17.08 20.10
C SER A 276 -28.51 -17.74 18.81
N GLN A 277 -27.30 -17.40 18.35
CA GLN A 277 -26.68 -18.07 17.18
C GLN A 277 -26.46 -19.56 17.41
N LEU A 278 -26.05 -19.96 18.63
CA LEU A 278 -25.93 -21.37 18.97
C LEU A 278 -27.29 -22.09 18.88
N GLN A 279 -28.33 -21.51 19.47
CA GLN A 279 -29.69 -22.07 19.41
C GLN A 279 -30.22 -22.16 17.97
N GLU A 280 -29.97 -21.14 17.14
CA GLU A 280 -30.32 -21.19 15.71
C GLU A 280 -29.62 -22.35 14.99
N VAL A 281 -28.32 -22.55 15.24
CA VAL A 281 -27.56 -23.67 14.64
C VAL A 281 -28.05 -25.02 15.16
N GLU A 282 -28.40 -25.14 16.44
CA GLU A 282 -28.98 -26.37 17.02
C GLU A 282 -30.35 -26.69 16.40
N ALA A 283 -31.20 -25.67 16.20
CA ALA A 283 -32.48 -25.81 15.53
C ALA A 283 -32.31 -26.18 14.05
N GLU A 284 -31.36 -25.58 13.35
CA GLU A 284 -31.01 -25.94 11.97
C GLU A 284 -30.50 -27.38 11.87
N ASN A 285 -29.65 -27.82 12.81
CA ASN A 285 -29.16 -29.20 12.88
C ASN A 285 -30.32 -30.17 13.07
N SER A 286 -31.23 -29.88 14.00
CA SER A 286 -32.45 -30.68 14.22
C SER A 286 -33.33 -30.74 12.97
N ARG A 287 -33.52 -29.60 12.28
CA ARG A 287 -34.27 -29.53 11.01
C ARG A 287 -33.61 -30.35 9.91
N LEU A 288 -32.29 -30.28 9.77
CA LEU A 288 -31.54 -31.07 8.78
C LEU A 288 -31.59 -32.56 9.08
N GLN A 289 -31.54 -32.96 10.35
CA GLN A 289 -31.73 -34.35 10.77
C GLN A 289 -33.12 -34.88 10.40
N LEU A 290 -34.17 -34.09 10.61
CA LEU A 290 -35.52 -34.44 10.17
C LEU A 290 -35.59 -34.56 8.64
N ARG A 291 -35.01 -33.60 7.91
CA ARG A 291 -35.00 -33.64 6.44
C ARG A 291 -34.24 -34.87 5.89
N LEU A 292 -33.17 -35.29 6.57
CA LEU A 292 -32.45 -36.51 6.21
C LEU A 292 -33.31 -37.76 6.44
N LYS A 293 -34.07 -37.82 7.54
CA LYS A 293 -35.02 -38.90 7.81
C LYS A 293 -36.13 -38.95 6.75
N GLU A 294 -36.75 -37.82 6.45
CA GLU A 294 -37.77 -37.71 5.39
C GLU A 294 -37.22 -38.19 4.05
N LEU A 295 -36.04 -37.71 3.64
CA LEU A 295 -35.44 -38.10 2.38
C LEU A 295 -35.09 -39.61 2.37
N SER A 296 -34.62 -40.16 3.48
CA SER A 296 -34.37 -41.60 3.59
C SER A 296 -35.64 -42.45 3.46
N GLU A 297 -36.75 -41.95 3.98
CA GLU A 297 -38.07 -42.58 3.85
C GLU A 297 -38.59 -42.44 2.41
N GLU A 298 -38.44 -41.27 1.79
CA GLU A 298 -38.76 -41.07 0.37
C GLU A 298 -37.96 -42.01 -0.54
N TYR A 299 -36.68 -42.28 -0.24
CA TYR A 299 -35.88 -43.27 -0.97
C TYR A 299 -36.40 -44.69 -0.77
N ARG A 300 -36.78 -45.06 0.46
CA ARG A 300 -37.39 -46.37 0.76
C ARG A 300 -38.73 -46.56 0.04
N CYS A 301 -39.59 -45.54 0.06
CA CYS A 301 -40.87 -45.54 -0.64
C CYS A 301 -40.67 -45.67 -2.16
N ARG A 302 -39.75 -44.89 -2.76
CA ARG A 302 -39.43 -44.98 -4.19
C ARG A 302 -38.91 -46.37 -4.58
N LEU A 303 -37.97 -46.94 -3.81
CA LEU A 303 -37.48 -48.30 -4.04
C LEU A 303 -38.59 -49.35 -3.96
N THR A 304 -39.50 -49.21 -2.98
CA THR A 304 -40.65 -50.10 -2.83
C THR A 304 -41.62 -49.98 -4.01
N GLN A 305 -41.85 -48.76 -4.51
CA GLN A 305 -42.68 -48.53 -5.70
C GLN A 305 -42.02 -49.12 -6.95
N TYR A 306 -40.71 -48.93 -7.15
CA TYR A 306 -39.98 -49.55 -8.26
C TYR A 306 -40.05 -51.08 -8.25
N ILE A 307 -39.95 -51.71 -7.08
CA ILE A 307 -40.11 -53.17 -6.94
C ILE A 307 -41.56 -53.57 -7.26
N ARG A 308 -42.55 -52.80 -6.80
CA ARG A 308 -43.97 -53.04 -7.08
C ARG A 308 -44.28 -52.91 -8.56
N ASP A 309 -43.82 -51.86 -9.23
CA ASP A 309 -44.05 -51.63 -10.66
C ASP A 309 -43.43 -52.75 -11.51
N VAL A 310 -42.25 -53.24 -11.13
CA VAL A 310 -41.60 -54.38 -11.79
C VAL A 310 -42.38 -55.68 -11.52
N ALA A 311 -42.86 -55.90 -10.31
CA ALA A 311 -43.69 -57.07 -9.98
C ALA A 311 -45.04 -57.04 -10.71
N GLU A 312 -45.74 -55.91 -10.72
CA GLU A 312 -47.01 -55.72 -11.44
C GLU A 312 -46.84 -55.90 -12.95
N TYR A 313 -45.73 -55.41 -13.54
CA TYR A 313 -45.40 -55.69 -14.95
C TYR A 313 -45.18 -57.19 -15.22
N MET A 314 -44.54 -57.90 -14.29
CA MET A 314 -44.30 -59.35 -14.41
C MET A 314 -45.59 -60.16 -14.21
N ASP A 315 -46.48 -59.72 -13.33
CA ASP A 315 -47.79 -60.35 -13.06
C ASP A 315 -48.83 -60.05 -14.15
N SER A 316 -48.77 -58.87 -14.77
CA SER A 316 -49.64 -58.48 -15.90
C SER A 316 -49.23 -59.08 -17.24
N LYS A 317 -48.17 -59.93 -17.28
CA LYS A 317 -47.94 -60.88 -18.37
C LYS A 317 -48.82 -62.13 -18.17
N PRO A 318 -49.97 -62.28 -18.87
CA PRO A 318 -50.69 -63.54 -18.82
C PRO A 318 -49.85 -64.63 -19.48
N SER A 319 -49.77 -65.80 -18.85
CA SER A 319 -49.03 -66.99 -19.33
C SER A 319 -49.64 -67.65 -20.58
N THR A 320 -50.38 -66.92 -21.41
CA THR A 320 -50.99 -67.43 -22.64
C THR A 320 -50.16 -67.03 -23.85
N ARG A 321 -49.36 -67.99 -24.30
CA ARG A 321 -48.84 -68.15 -25.66
C ARG A 321 -49.91 -67.76 -26.70
N THR A 322 -49.54 -66.98 -27.73
CA THR A 322 -49.60 -67.34 -29.17
C THR A 322 -49.63 -66.07 -30.06
N GLY A 323 -48.51 -65.77 -30.75
CA GLY A 323 -48.44 -64.78 -31.83
C GLY A 323 -47.04 -64.14 -32.02
N PRO A 324 -46.35 -64.35 -33.16
CA PRO A 324 -44.97 -63.88 -33.37
C PRO A 324 -44.91 -62.40 -33.83
N GLY A 325 -45.43 -61.46 -33.03
CA GLY A 325 -45.51 -60.06 -33.47
C GLY A 325 -45.55 -58.94 -32.43
N LYS A 326 -45.60 -59.21 -31.11
CA LYS A 326 -45.74 -58.15 -30.08
C LYS A 326 -44.54 -57.93 -29.14
N ALA A 327 -43.44 -58.65 -29.35
CA ALA A 327 -42.22 -58.53 -28.53
C ALA A 327 -41.59 -57.11 -28.45
N PRO A 328 -41.63 -56.25 -29.49
CA PRO A 328 -41.00 -54.92 -29.42
C PRO A 328 -41.72 -53.94 -28.49
N ALA A 329 -43.05 -54.04 -28.37
CA ALA A 329 -43.85 -53.13 -27.56
C ALA A 329 -43.69 -53.42 -26.06
N GLU A 330 -43.71 -54.70 -25.68
CA GLU A 330 -43.50 -55.14 -24.28
C GLU A 330 -42.10 -54.78 -23.76
N HIS A 331 -41.08 -54.91 -24.61
CA HIS A 331 -39.71 -54.49 -24.30
C HIS A 331 -39.60 -52.97 -24.18
N ALA A 332 -40.38 -52.20 -24.97
CA ALA A 332 -40.41 -50.75 -24.88
C ALA A 332 -41.03 -50.27 -23.55
N ASP A 333 -42.03 -50.96 -23.00
CA ASP A 333 -42.67 -50.60 -21.73
C ASP A 333 -41.77 -50.86 -20.52
N MET A 334 -41.13 -52.03 -20.42
CA MET A 334 -40.10 -52.31 -19.41
C MET A 334 -38.94 -51.31 -19.49
N LYS A 335 -38.49 -51.02 -20.72
CA LYS A 335 -37.44 -50.02 -20.95
C LYS A 335 -37.86 -48.63 -20.45
N ARG A 336 -39.12 -48.20 -20.67
CA ARG A 336 -39.63 -46.93 -20.13
C ARG A 336 -39.64 -46.89 -18.59
N PHE A 337 -40.02 -47.99 -17.92
CA PHE A 337 -39.99 -48.05 -16.45
C PHE A 337 -38.57 -47.92 -15.90
N VAL A 338 -37.62 -48.67 -16.46
CA VAL A 338 -36.21 -48.59 -16.08
C VAL A 338 -35.62 -47.21 -16.40
N ASP A 339 -35.96 -46.63 -17.56
CA ASP A 339 -35.51 -45.29 -17.96
C ASP A 339 -36.05 -44.21 -16.99
N ASN A 340 -37.31 -44.32 -16.55
CA ASN A 340 -37.91 -43.44 -15.55
C ASN A 340 -37.24 -43.60 -14.18
N MET A 341 -37.02 -44.83 -13.72
CA MET A 341 -36.29 -45.12 -12.47
C MET A 341 -34.89 -44.51 -12.50
N LEU A 342 -34.14 -44.70 -13.58
CA LEU A 342 -32.80 -44.14 -13.73
C LEU A 342 -32.83 -42.60 -13.82
N LYS A 343 -33.88 -42.01 -14.41
CA LYS A 343 -34.06 -40.56 -14.45
C LYS A 343 -34.30 -39.98 -13.05
N ASP A 344 -35.16 -40.61 -12.25
CA ASP A 344 -35.46 -40.19 -10.89
C ASP A 344 -34.26 -40.35 -9.96
N ILE A 345 -33.53 -41.47 -10.06
CA ILE A 345 -32.28 -41.70 -9.32
C ILE A 345 -31.28 -40.58 -9.66
N ARG A 346 -31.06 -40.29 -10.95
CA ARG A 346 -30.17 -39.20 -11.37
C ARG A 346 -30.62 -37.83 -10.85
N ALA A 347 -31.92 -37.53 -10.86
CA ALA A 347 -32.46 -36.28 -10.33
C ALA A 347 -32.26 -36.17 -8.81
N SER A 348 -32.45 -37.26 -8.07
CA SER A 348 -32.27 -37.30 -6.62
C SER A 348 -30.80 -37.10 -6.20
N TYR A 349 -29.85 -37.71 -6.92
CA TYR A 349 -28.43 -37.49 -6.70
C TYR A 349 -28.01 -36.05 -7.04
N LYS A 350 -28.53 -35.47 -8.13
CA LYS A 350 -28.29 -34.06 -8.46
C LYS A 350 -28.81 -33.11 -7.38
N ALA A 351 -30.03 -33.32 -6.88
CA ALA A 351 -30.58 -32.50 -5.80
C ALA A 351 -29.77 -32.62 -4.49
N ARG A 352 -29.29 -33.83 -4.17
CA ARG A 352 -28.41 -34.06 -3.01
C ARG A 352 -27.04 -33.39 -3.20
N GLU A 353 -26.46 -33.47 -4.38
CA GLU A 353 -25.20 -32.80 -4.73
C GLU A 353 -25.33 -31.29 -4.61
N GLU A 354 -26.43 -30.70 -5.11
CA GLU A 354 -26.73 -29.28 -4.97
C GLU A 354 -26.89 -28.85 -3.50
N GLN A 355 -27.55 -29.66 -2.68
CA GLN A 355 -27.67 -29.42 -1.24
C GLN A 355 -26.31 -29.46 -0.52
N LEU A 356 -25.48 -30.47 -0.82
CA LEU A 356 -24.13 -30.59 -0.25
C LEU A 356 -23.22 -29.43 -0.72
N ALA A 357 -23.30 -29.06 -2.00
CA ALA A 357 -22.58 -27.91 -2.53
C ALA A 357 -23.08 -26.59 -1.91
N GLY A 358 -24.38 -26.46 -1.63
CA GLY A 358 -24.96 -25.34 -0.90
C GLY A 358 -24.44 -25.25 0.55
N ALA A 359 -24.43 -26.37 1.27
CA ALA A 359 -23.89 -26.46 2.62
C ALA A 359 -22.38 -26.17 2.66
N ALA A 360 -21.60 -26.73 1.75
CA ALA A 360 -20.16 -26.45 1.63
C ALA A 360 -19.89 -24.95 1.39
N ARG A 361 -20.68 -24.30 0.51
CA ARG A 361 -20.61 -22.85 0.29
C ARG A 361 -20.96 -22.04 1.55
N SER A 362 -21.99 -22.44 2.30
CA SER A 362 -22.39 -21.75 3.53
C SER A 362 -21.36 -21.92 4.65
N TYR A 363 -20.76 -23.11 4.80
CA TYR A 363 -19.63 -23.34 5.72
C TYR A 363 -18.41 -22.51 5.32
N LYS A 364 -18.04 -22.49 4.03
CA LYS A 364 -16.94 -21.63 3.54
C LYS A 364 -17.17 -20.16 3.85
N LYS A 365 -18.40 -19.66 3.67
CA LYS A 365 -18.78 -18.28 4.03
C LYS A 365 -18.64 -18.02 5.53
N ARG A 366 -19.09 -18.96 6.37
CA ARG A 366 -18.93 -18.88 7.83
C ARG A 366 -17.47 -18.90 8.26
N MET A 367 -16.65 -19.80 7.72
CA MET A 367 -15.21 -19.85 8.02
C MET A 367 -14.51 -18.54 7.64
N LYS A 368 -14.83 -17.95 6.48
CA LYS A 368 -14.32 -16.63 6.10
C LYS A 368 -14.75 -15.52 7.08
N SER A 369 -15.99 -15.56 7.58
CA SER A 369 -16.45 -14.59 8.58
C SER A 369 -15.75 -14.76 9.93
N LEU A 370 -15.48 -16.01 10.33
CA LEU A 370 -14.74 -16.31 11.55
C LEU A 370 -13.27 -15.88 11.44
N ALA A 371 -12.62 -16.13 10.31
CA ALA A 371 -11.26 -15.67 10.04
C ALA A 371 -11.14 -14.14 10.14
N LYS A 372 -12.12 -13.38 9.63
CA LYS A 372 -12.17 -11.92 9.79
C LYS A 372 -12.33 -11.49 11.26
N LYS A 373 -13.19 -12.17 12.01
CA LYS A 373 -13.34 -11.89 13.46
C LYS A 373 -12.05 -12.19 14.21
N HIS A 374 -11.37 -13.28 13.86
CA HIS A 374 -10.07 -13.66 14.43
C HIS A 374 -8.99 -12.62 14.10
N GLU A 375 -8.92 -12.12 12.87
CA GLU A 375 -8.02 -11.03 12.49
C GLU A 375 -8.26 -9.77 13.32
N ASN A 376 -9.52 -9.36 13.49
CA ASN A 376 -9.87 -8.22 14.35
C ASN A 376 -9.46 -8.45 15.81
N LEU A 377 -9.61 -9.67 16.32
CA LEU A 377 -9.18 -10.03 17.67
C LEU A 377 -7.66 -9.99 17.81
N LEU A 378 -6.92 -10.46 16.80
CA LEU A 378 -5.46 -10.37 16.75
C LEU A 378 -4.98 -8.91 16.79
N ILE A 379 -5.65 -8.01 16.08
CA ILE A 379 -5.35 -6.57 16.10
C ILE A 379 -5.65 -5.98 17.49
N ALA A 380 -6.76 -6.36 18.12
CA ALA A 380 -7.05 -5.89 19.48
C ALA A 380 -6.01 -6.40 20.49
N TYR A 381 -5.61 -7.67 20.35
CA TYR A 381 -4.56 -8.28 21.16
C TYR A 381 -3.21 -7.61 20.96
N SER A 382 -2.81 -7.32 19.72
CA SER A 382 -1.52 -6.65 19.42
C SER A 382 -1.45 -5.27 20.07
N VAL A 383 -2.51 -4.48 19.94
CA VAL A 383 -2.62 -3.14 20.55
C VAL A 383 -2.59 -3.23 22.07
N GLN A 384 -3.26 -4.23 22.66
CA GLN A 384 -3.22 -4.44 24.11
C GLN A 384 -1.82 -4.83 24.58
N ARG A 385 -1.16 -5.72 23.87
CA ARG A 385 0.21 -6.17 24.17
C ARG A 385 1.20 -5.02 24.10
N GLU A 386 1.12 -4.19 23.06
CA GLU A 386 1.97 -3.00 22.90
C GLU A 386 1.75 -1.98 24.03
N LYS A 387 0.50 -1.77 24.46
CA LYS A 387 0.20 -0.92 25.63
C LYS A 387 0.85 -1.45 26.89
N ILE A 388 0.76 -2.77 27.15
CA ILE A 388 1.37 -3.40 28.33
C ILE A 388 2.90 -3.24 28.27
N LEU A 389 3.51 -3.47 27.10
CA LEU A 389 4.96 -3.27 26.92
C LEU A 389 5.37 -1.80 27.11
N SER A 390 4.55 -0.84 26.66
CA SER A 390 4.81 0.59 26.80
C SER A 390 4.66 1.10 28.22
N LEU A 391 3.81 0.48 29.04
CA LEU A 391 3.60 0.79 30.46
C LEU A 391 4.80 0.36 31.34
N GLY A 392 5.77 -0.38 30.81
CA GLY A 392 7.08 -0.61 31.45
C GLY A 392 7.03 -1.35 32.79
N SER A 393 5.91 -1.97 33.14
CA SER A 393 5.77 -2.69 34.41
C SER A 393 6.44 -4.06 34.28
N SER A 394 7.63 -4.21 34.86
CA SER A 394 8.43 -5.45 34.80
C SER A 394 7.71 -6.71 35.35
N GLU A 395 6.57 -6.55 36.03
CA GLU A 395 5.79 -7.65 36.61
C GLU A 395 4.68 -8.20 35.71
N MET A 396 4.31 -7.50 34.63
CA MET A 396 3.16 -7.88 33.79
C MET A 396 3.62 -8.71 32.58
N ASP A 397 3.25 -10.00 32.54
CA ASP A 397 3.47 -10.84 31.36
C ASP A 397 2.60 -10.34 30.19
N SER A 398 3.25 -9.90 29.12
CA SER A 398 2.61 -9.43 27.88
C SER A 398 1.97 -10.56 27.05
N GLY A 399 2.13 -11.81 27.47
CA GLY A 399 1.56 -12.99 26.83
C GLY A 399 2.30 -13.43 25.56
N PRO A 400 1.88 -14.56 24.95
CA PRO A 400 2.51 -15.12 23.75
C PRO A 400 2.52 -14.14 22.56
N ALA A 401 3.53 -14.25 21.69
CA ALA A 401 3.60 -13.43 20.48
C ALA A 401 2.42 -13.70 19.51
N GLU A 402 2.00 -12.68 18.75
CA GLU A 402 0.89 -12.75 17.78
C GLU A 402 1.02 -13.87 16.75
N LEU A 403 2.25 -14.28 16.45
CA LEU A 403 2.57 -15.40 15.57
C LEU A 403 1.95 -16.72 16.00
N HIS A 404 1.83 -16.96 17.31
CA HIS A 404 1.27 -18.19 17.84
C HIS A 404 -0.22 -18.34 17.53
N PHE A 405 -0.88 -17.25 17.17
CA PHE A 405 -2.30 -17.21 16.86
C PHE A 405 -2.58 -16.99 15.36
N ALA A 406 -1.56 -16.95 14.50
CA ALA A 406 -1.77 -16.77 13.07
C ALA A 406 -2.47 -17.99 12.46
N ILE A 407 -3.53 -17.75 11.68
CA ILE A 407 -4.17 -18.81 10.87
C ILE A 407 -3.23 -19.18 9.72
N THR A 408 -2.92 -20.46 9.54
CA THR A 408 -2.03 -20.96 8.48
C THR A 408 -2.79 -21.40 7.23
N ASP A 409 -4.10 -21.58 7.30
CA ASP A 409 -4.90 -22.13 6.19
C ASP A 409 -4.92 -21.19 4.95
N PRO A 410 -4.33 -21.61 3.81
CA PRO A 410 -4.15 -20.73 2.65
C PRO A 410 -5.49 -20.39 1.96
N GLU A 411 -6.53 -21.19 2.11
CA GLU A 411 -7.87 -20.92 1.55
C GLU A 411 -8.64 -19.81 2.27
N LEU A 412 -8.24 -19.51 3.52
CA LEU A 412 -8.90 -18.53 4.38
C LEU A 412 -8.16 -17.18 4.40
N LEU A 413 -6.87 -17.19 4.08
CA LEU A 413 -6.03 -16.00 4.07
C LEU A 413 -6.14 -15.24 2.74
N THR A 414 -6.19 -13.92 2.84
CA THR A 414 -5.92 -13.01 1.72
C THR A 414 -4.41 -12.90 1.48
N ASN A 415 -3.97 -12.55 0.28
CA ASN A 415 -2.54 -12.36 -0.01
C ASN A 415 -1.86 -11.40 0.99
N THR A 416 -2.57 -10.34 1.40
CA THR A 416 -2.11 -9.38 2.40
C THR A 416 -1.89 -10.00 3.79
N THR A 417 -2.77 -10.91 4.22
CA THR A 417 -2.61 -11.58 5.53
C THR A 417 -1.52 -12.63 5.50
N GLN A 418 -1.30 -13.30 4.36
CA GLN A 418 -0.16 -14.19 4.16
C GLN A 418 1.18 -13.43 4.23
N GLU A 419 1.27 -12.26 3.59
CA GLU A 419 2.47 -11.41 3.68
C GLU A 419 2.69 -10.88 5.09
N LEU A 420 1.64 -10.45 5.79
CA LEU A 420 1.74 -10.06 7.19
C LEU A 420 2.25 -11.19 8.08
N ASN A 421 1.79 -12.43 7.87
CA ASN A 421 2.28 -13.58 8.62
C ASN A 421 3.78 -13.84 8.34
N ARG A 422 4.22 -13.76 7.08
CA ARG A 422 5.65 -13.85 6.72
C ARG A 422 6.48 -12.74 7.38
N LEU A 423 5.97 -11.51 7.40
CA LEU A 423 6.64 -10.37 8.04
C LEU A 423 6.73 -10.56 9.56
N ARG A 424 5.67 -11.05 10.20
CA ARG A 424 5.70 -11.39 11.63
C ARG A 424 6.74 -12.47 11.91
N GLU A 425 6.84 -13.51 11.09
CA GLU A 425 7.81 -14.60 11.26
C GLU A 425 9.25 -14.09 11.13
N ASN A 426 9.49 -13.22 10.14
CA ASN A 426 10.79 -12.59 9.94
C ASN A 426 11.13 -11.65 11.10
N LYS A 427 10.16 -10.89 11.63
CA LYS A 427 10.33 -10.06 12.82
C LYS A 427 10.76 -10.92 14.03
N ALA A 428 10.08 -12.02 14.31
CA ALA A 428 10.45 -12.89 15.43
C ALA A 428 11.83 -13.53 15.28
N LYS A 429 12.22 -13.92 14.04
CA LYS A 429 13.58 -14.41 13.76
C LYS A 429 14.63 -13.33 14.03
N LEU A 430 14.38 -12.09 13.62
CA LEU A 430 15.28 -10.96 13.88
C LEU A 430 15.36 -10.61 15.37
N GLU A 431 14.24 -10.64 16.09
CA GLU A 431 14.20 -10.44 17.54
C GLU A 431 14.99 -11.52 18.29
N MET A 432 14.88 -12.80 17.88
CA MET A 432 15.71 -13.88 18.42
C MET A 432 17.21 -13.65 18.15
N GLN A 433 17.57 -13.25 16.93
CA GLN A 433 18.97 -12.94 16.58
C GLN A 433 19.52 -11.76 17.38
N LEU A 434 18.72 -10.72 17.60
CA LEU A 434 19.09 -9.58 18.45
C LEU A 434 19.31 -10.01 19.90
N HIS A 435 18.41 -10.82 20.46
CA HIS A 435 18.60 -11.37 21.81
C HIS A 435 19.84 -12.26 21.92
N GLU A 436 20.12 -13.06 20.89
CA GLU A 436 21.31 -13.91 20.85
C GLU A 436 22.60 -13.09 20.75
N LEU A 437 22.62 -12.03 19.93
CA LEU A 437 23.73 -11.07 19.84
C LEU A 437 23.92 -10.28 21.14
N GLN A 438 22.83 -9.86 21.79
CA GLN A 438 22.89 -9.22 23.11
C GLN A 438 23.47 -10.17 24.16
N LYS A 439 23.06 -11.45 24.15
CA LYS A 439 23.59 -12.47 25.05
C LYS A 439 25.06 -12.80 24.79
N LYS A 440 25.50 -12.78 23.53
CA LYS A 440 26.92 -12.90 23.15
C LYS A 440 27.72 -11.68 23.63
N ARG A 441 27.23 -10.47 23.41
CA ARG A 441 27.82 -9.22 23.93
C ARG A 441 27.95 -9.22 25.46
N LEU A 442 26.92 -9.67 26.19
CA LEU A 442 26.94 -9.80 27.66
C LEU A 442 27.93 -10.85 28.15
N LYS A 443 28.13 -11.94 27.41
CA LYS A 443 29.17 -12.94 27.69
C LYS A 443 30.58 -12.41 27.41
N GLU A 444 30.76 -11.67 26.33
CA GLU A 444 32.02 -11.02 25.96
C GLU A 444 32.42 -9.93 26.96
N THR A 445 31.46 -9.19 27.54
CA THR A 445 31.75 -8.19 28.58
C THR A 445 32.13 -8.79 29.94
N SER A 446 31.89 -10.08 30.17
CA SER A 446 32.22 -10.77 31.43
C SER A 446 33.60 -11.44 31.44
N GLY A 447 34.28 -11.51 30.29
CA GLY A 447 35.62 -12.05 30.14
C GLY A 447 36.56 -10.97 29.62
N PHE A 448 37.31 -10.33 30.52
CA PHE A 448 38.34 -9.35 30.15
C PHE A 448 39.47 -10.05 29.38
N GLN A 449 39.40 -10.07 28.04
CA GLN A 449 40.51 -10.29 27.12
C GLN A 449 40.20 -9.59 25.79
N LEU A 450 41.00 -8.56 25.46
CA LEU A 450 41.05 -7.94 24.14
C LEU A 450 41.27 -9.04 23.08
N SER A 451 40.27 -9.28 22.23
CA SER A 451 40.29 -10.29 21.17
C SER A 451 40.02 -9.67 19.78
N PRO A 452 40.40 -10.36 18.68
CA PRO A 452 40.89 -9.75 17.43
C PRO A 452 39.83 -9.19 16.47
N ASP A 453 38.55 -9.21 16.82
CA ASP A 453 37.48 -8.90 15.86
C ASP A 453 37.41 -7.42 15.46
N GLN A 454 37.90 -6.51 16.31
CA GLN A 454 38.02 -5.09 15.95
C GLN A 454 38.97 -4.83 14.78
N LYS A 455 39.98 -5.69 14.55
CA LYS A 455 40.89 -5.55 13.40
C LYS A 455 40.22 -5.94 12.08
N ARG A 456 39.31 -6.92 12.11
CA ARG A 456 38.63 -7.42 10.91
C ARG A 456 37.56 -6.44 10.43
N ASP A 457 36.87 -5.80 11.36
CA ASP A 457 35.92 -4.74 11.03
C ASP A 457 36.64 -3.46 10.59
N GLU A 458 37.76 -3.07 11.20
CA GLU A 458 38.54 -1.93 10.72
C GLU A 458 39.15 -2.15 9.33
N GLU A 459 39.65 -3.35 9.04
CA GLU A 459 40.15 -3.72 7.70
C GLU A 459 39.02 -3.75 6.67
N GLY A 460 37.83 -4.26 7.03
CA GLY A 460 36.65 -4.24 6.17
C GLY A 460 36.17 -2.81 5.87
N TRP A 461 36.13 -1.95 6.89
CA TRP A 461 35.79 -0.53 6.70
C TRP A 461 36.90 0.25 5.98
N ALA A 462 38.17 -0.13 6.13
CA ALA A 462 39.28 0.46 5.38
C ALA A 462 39.20 0.08 3.90
N GLU A 463 38.84 -1.17 3.59
CA GLU A 463 38.64 -1.63 2.22
C GLU A 463 37.44 -0.93 1.55
N VAL A 464 36.31 -0.75 2.26
CA VAL A 464 35.16 0.02 1.75
C VAL A 464 35.52 1.49 1.52
N ARG A 465 36.28 2.12 2.44
CA ARG A 465 36.75 3.50 2.25
C ARG A 465 37.70 3.61 1.06
N LYS A 466 38.58 2.63 0.87
CA LYS A 466 39.49 2.56 -0.27
C LYS A 466 38.72 2.39 -1.59
N GLN A 467 37.75 1.48 -1.65
CA GLN A 467 36.90 1.29 -2.83
C GLN A 467 36.07 2.53 -3.15
N LEU A 468 35.56 3.23 -2.14
CA LEU A 468 34.84 4.49 -2.33
C LEU A 468 35.77 5.58 -2.86
N GLN A 469 37.00 5.68 -2.34
CA GLN A 469 38.01 6.62 -2.82
C GLN A 469 38.43 6.29 -4.26
N GLU A 470 38.66 5.03 -4.59
CA GLU A 470 39.00 4.56 -5.94
C GLU A 470 37.85 4.81 -6.92
N PHE A 471 36.61 4.51 -6.54
CA PHE A 471 35.42 4.81 -7.36
C PHE A 471 35.25 6.32 -7.59
N THR A 472 35.45 7.13 -6.55
CA THR A 472 35.35 8.60 -6.68
C THR A 472 36.46 9.13 -7.57
N HIS A 473 37.71 8.66 -7.40
CA HIS A 473 38.86 9.09 -8.19
C HIS A 473 38.73 8.68 -9.66
N THR A 474 38.33 7.43 -9.93
CA THR A 474 38.14 6.93 -11.30
C THR A 474 37.00 7.66 -12.01
N THR A 475 35.86 7.84 -11.33
CA THR A 475 34.73 8.61 -11.88
C THR A 475 35.12 10.07 -12.13
N GLN A 476 35.90 10.68 -11.23
CA GLN A 476 36.40 12.04 -11.40
C GLN A 476 37.35 12.14 -12.60
N GLU A 477 38.34 11.24 -12.72
CA GLU A 477 39.25 11.22 -13.88
C GLU A 477 38.50 11.08 -15.20
N ASP A 478 37.48 10.23 -15.24
CA ASP A 478 36.71 10.00 -16.47
C ASP A 478 35.88 11.23 -16.85
N LEU A 479 35.27 11.91 -15.87
CA LEU A 479 34.61 13.20 -16.10
C LEU A 479 35.58 14.30 -16.53
N GLU A 480 36.81 14.33 -15.99
CA GLU A 480 37.85 15.28 -16.41
C GLU A 480 38.33 15.00 -17.85
N LYS A 481 38.45 13.72 -18.23
CA LYS A 481 38.73 13.30 -19.61
C LYS A 481 37.59 13.70 -20.55
N GLU A 482 36.33 13.44 -20.18
CA GLU A 482 35.18 13.86 -20.98
C GLU A 482 35.11 15.38 -21.12
N ARG A 483 35.32 16.12 -20.02
CA ARG A 483 35.36 17.58 -20.02
C ARG A 483 36.46 18.12 -20.94
N SER A 484 37.67 17.57 -20.89
CA SER A 484 38.78 17.99 -21.77
C SER A 484 38.54 17.65 -23.25
N GLN A 485 37.92 16.51 -23.54
CA GLN A 485 37.51 16.14 -24.90
C GLN A 485 36.44 17.09 -25.44
N LEU A 486 35.42 17.39 -24.63
CA LEU A 486 34.36 18.34 -25.00
C LEU A 486 34.93 19.75 -25.21
N LEU A 487 35.85 20.19 -24.36
CA LEU A 487 36.53 21.48 -24.51
C LEU A 487 37.33 21.55 -25.81
N THR A 488 38.07 20.49 -26.14
CA THR A 488 38.84 20.41 -27.39
C THR A 488 37.91 20.46 -28.61
N ARG A 489 36.79 19.72 -28.56
CA ARG A 489 35.78 19.74 -29.62
C ARG A 489 35.11 21.11 -29.76
N ALA A 490 34.86 21.80 -28.65
CA ALA A 490 34.30 23.14 -28.66
C ALA A 490 35.27 24.15 -29.30
N ILE A 491 36.57 24.10 -28.96
CA ILE A 491 37.59 24.96 -29.56
C ILE A 491 37.66 24.75 -31.08
N VAL A 492 37.70 23.48 -31.53
CA VAL A 492 37.70 23.18 -32.98
C VAL A 492 36.44 23.69 -33.67
N ALA A 493 35.28 23.57 -33.03
CA ALA A 493 34.03 24.10 -33.58
C ALA A 493 34.04 25.65 -33.65
N GLU A 494 34.60 26.32 -32.65
CA GLU A 494 34.80 27.78 -32.66
C GLU A 494 35.74 28.21 -33.79
N GLU A 495 36.85 27.49 -34.00
CA GLU A 495 37.77 27.74 -35.12
C GLU A 495 37.09 27.55 -36.48
N GLN A 496 36.31 26.48 -36.66
CA GLN A 496 35.53 26.25 -37.89
C GLN A 496 34.54 27.39 -38.16
N VAL A 497 33.88 27.92 -37.13
CA VAL A 497 32.98 29.07 -37.28
C VAL A 497 33.75 30.32 -37.70
N LEU A 498 34.94 30.56 -37.14
CA LEU A 498 35.80 31.67 -37.56
C LEU A 498 36.27 31.52 -39.02
N GLU A 499 36.65 30.31 -39.44
CA GLU A 499 37.01 30.03 -40.84
C GLU A 499 35.83 30.29 -41.80
N LEU A 500 34.62 29.86 -41.43
CA LEU A 500 33.41 30.12 -42.22
C LEU A 500 33.07 31.62 -42.26
N GLN A 501 33.23 32.34 -41.15
CA GLN A 501 33.05 33.79 -41.11
C GLN A 501 34.04 34.49 -42.04
N ASP A 502 35.32 34.16 -41.97
CA ASP A 502 36.36 34.73 -42.82
C ASP A 502 36.14 34.37 -44.31
N TYR A 503 35.68 33.15 -44.60
CA TYR A 503 35.27 32.75 -45.95
C TYR A 503 34.11 33.63 -46.46
N ILE A 504 33.07 33.80 -45.65
CA ILE A 504 31.91 34.65 -46.00
C ILE A 504 32.37 36.09 -46.22
N GLU A 505 33.21 36.66 -45.34
CA GLU A 505 33.72 38.01 -45.47
C GLU A 505 34.53 38.21 -46.76
N LYS A 506 35.45 37.29 -47.06
CA LYS A 506 36.24 37.30 -48.31
C LYS A 506 35.33 37.21 -49.53
N HIS A 507 34.35 36.31 -49.52
CA HIS A 507 33.43 36.14 -50.65
C HIS A 507 32.47 37.33 -50.80
N LEU A 508 31.93 37.87 -49.70
CA LEU A 508 31.12 39.09 -49.72
C LEU A 508 31.92 40.28 -50.26
N ALA A 509 33.19 40.43 -49.89
CA ALA A 509 34.06 41.46 -50.44
C ALA A 509 34.25 41.28 -51.95
N ARG A 510 34.51 40.06 -52.43
CA ARG A 510 34.60 39.74 -53.87
C ARG A 510 33.28 40.01 -54.60
N TYR A 511 32.14 39.57 -54.05
CA TYR A 511 30.83 39.82 -54.64
C TYR A 511 30.53 41.32 -54.72
N ARG A 512 30.86 42.10 -53.68
CA ARG A 512 30.72 43.56 -53.72
C ARG A 512 31.57 44.18 -54.82
N GLN A 513 32.84 43.76 -54.96
CA GLN A 513 33.71 44.22 -56.04
C GLN A 513 33.17 43.83 -57.43
N GLU A 514 32.63 42.61 -57.58
CA GLU A 514 32.06 42.13 -58.83
C GLU A 514 30.77 42.87 -59.20
N VAL A 515 29.89 43.13 -58.23
CA VAL A 515 28.71 44.00 -58.42
C VAL A 515 29.13 45.39 -58.87
N LEU A 516 30.18 45.97 -58.28
CA LEU A 516 30.73 47.25 -58.72
C LEU A 516 31.33 47.16 -60.13
N ARG A 517 32.05 46.09 -60.47
CA ARG A 517 32.62 45.85 -61.80
C ARG A 517 31.52 45.73 -62.87
N VAL A 518 30.48 44.94 -62.59
CA VAL A 518 29.32 44.77 -63.47
C VAL A 518 28.57 46.08 -63.62
N ARG A 519 28.38 46.85 -62.54
CA ARG A 519 27.77 48.18 -62.60
C ARG A 519 28.55 49.15 -63.49
N LYS A 520 29.88 49.14 -63.42
CA LYS A 520 30.77 49.93 -64.30
C LYS A 520 30.67 49.49 -65.77
N LEU A 521 30.61 48.18 -66.04
CA LEU A 521 30.46 47.63 -67.39
C LEU A 521 29.08 47.88 -67.98
N ALA A 522 28.04 47.94 -67.15
CA ALA A 522 26.66 48.23 -67.56
C ALA A 522 26.41 49.73 -67.87
N GLY A 523 27.47 50.55 -67.98
CA GLY A 523 27.36 51.95 -68.41
C GLY A 523 26.67 52.87 -67.39
N GLY A 524 26.60 52.47 -66.12
CA GLY A 524 25.99 53.26 -65.05
C GLY A 524 27.02 54.08 -64.28
N GLU A 525 27.09 55.39 -64.57
CA GLU A 525 27.75 56.41 -63.76
C GLU A 525 27.30 56.36 -62.28
N GLU A 526 28.21 56.64 -61.35
CA GLU A 526 27.87 57.00 -59.96
C GLU A 526 27.27 58.42 -59.89
N PRO A 527 26.78 58.90 -58.72
CA PRO A 527 25.77 58.33 -57.84
C PRO A 527 24.67 59.40 -57.56
N ARG A 528 23.37 59.08 -57.69
CA ARG A 528 22.30 60.02 -57.26
C ARG A 528 21.79 59.67 -55.87
N ALA A 529 22.33 60.39 -54.89
CA ALA A 529 21.82 60.49 -53.53
C ALA A 529 20.36 60.97 -53.52
N HIS A 530 19.44 60.06 -53.22
CA HIS A 530 18.14 60.28 -52.56
C HIS A 530 17.88 58.93 -51.84
N SER A 531 17.70 58.82 -50.54
CA SER A 531 16.91 59.65 -49.66
C SER A 531 17.39 59.47 -48.22
N ALA A 532 17.42 60.58 -47.48
CA ALA A 532 17.53 60.60 -46.05
C ALA A 532 16.28 59.93 -45.44
N GLY A 533 16.50 58.83 -44.73
CA GLY A 533 15.57 58.21 -43.81
C GLY A 533 16.40 57.49 -42.76
N ALA A 534 16.69 58.19 -41.68
CA ALA A 534 17.52 57.74 -40.58
C ALA A 534 17.00 56.44 -39.94
N ALA A 535 17.91 55.52 -39.66
CA ALA A 535 17.89 54.77 -38.41
C ALA A 535 19.31 54.26 -38.13
N ASP A 536 19.80 54.65 -36.96
CA ASP A 536 21.15 54.51 -36.46
C ASP A 536 21.76 53.12 -36.58
N ALA A 537 23.05 53.14 -36.92
CA ALA A 537 23.99 52.12 -36.54
C ALA A 537 24.06 52.01 -35.02
N HIS A 538 23.28 51.10 -34.43
CA HIS A 538 23.64 50.51 -33.16
C HIS A 538 24.18 49.10 -33.39
N SER A 539 25.51 49.04 -33.32
CA SER A 539 26.32 47.88 -32.97
C SER A 539 25.51 46.81 -32.25
N LEU A 540 25.31 45.67 -32.90
CA LEU A 540 24.86 44.45 -32.23
C LEU A 540 25.83 44.17 -31.08
N PRO A 541 25.34 43.99 -29.84
CA PRO A 541 26.19 43.82 -28.69
C PRO A 541 27.01 42.55 -28.88
N ARG A 542 28.32 42.75 -28.90
CA ARG A 542 29.37 41.76 -28.67
C ARG A 542 28.88 40.81 -27.58
N SER A 543 28.46 39.60 -27.98
CA SER A 543 28.02 38.57 -27.04
C SER A 543 29.14 38.39 -26.02
N ARG A 544 28.80 38.70 -24.76
CA ARG A 544 29.72 38.64 -23.63
C ARG A 544 30.33 37.24 -23.61
N ARG A 545 31.66 37.18 -23.67
CA ARG A 545 32.44 36.07 -23.10
C ARG A 545 31.91 35.81 -21.69
N ALA A 546 31.10 34.77 -21.53
CA ALA A 546 30.92 34.14 -20.24
C ALA A 546 32.23 33.40 -19.95
N VAL A 547 33.16 34.09 -19.30
CA VAL A 547 34.26 33.44 -18.62
C VAL A 547 33.62 32.68 -17.47
N SER A 548 33.33 31.40 -17.69
CA SER A 548 33.06 30.46 -16.61
C SER A 548 34.35 30.33 -15.82
N ARG A 549 34.47 31.14 -14.76
CA ARG A 549 35.35 30.85 -13.63
C ARG A 549 34.78 29.60 -12.96
N GLU A 550 35.46 28.48 -13.15
CA GLU A 550 35.24 27.28 -12.34
C GLU A 550 35.99 27.43 -11.00
N LEU A 551 35.27 27.05 -9.94
CA LEU A 551 35.82 26.44 -8.73
C LEU A 551 35.99 24.94 -9.00
#